data_AF-A0A6N6RF48-F1
#
_entry.id   AF-A0A6N6RF48-F1
#
_cell.length_a   1.000
_cell.length_b   1.000
_cell.length_c   1.000
_cell.angle_alpha   90.00
_cell.angle_beta   90.00
_cell.angle_gamma   90.00
#
_symmetry.space_group_name_H-M   'P 1'
#
loop_
_entity.id
_entity.type
_entity.pdbx_description
1 polymer ?
#
loop_
_entity_poly.entity_id
_entity_poly.type
_entity_poly.pdbx_seq_one_letter_code
_entity_poly.pdbx_strand_id
1 'polypeptide(L)'
;MKMKNGKYTNWKKQAVVKMVVYQDRQLTNVYYSFYKEDVKYNRDPLEVSYAMWSRIQKKIQLTDKTHVIAFVNGEVYPQEVIWRVGCN
;
A
#
# COMPACT_ATOMS: atom_id res chain seq x y z
N MET A 1 -22.05 -3.09 -2.75
CA MET A 1 -20.74 -3.30 -3.42
C MET A 1 -20.75 -4.68 -4.10
N LYS A 2 -20.65 -4.78 -5.43
CA LYS A 2 -20.86 -6.06 -6.16
C LYS A 2 -19.61 -6.94 -6.08
N MET A 3 -19.72 -8.06 -5.36
CA MET A 3 -18.69 -9.10 -5.22
C MET A 3 -18.87 -10.17 -6.31
N LYS A 4 -17.77 -10.59 -6.95
CA LYS A 4 -17.74 -11.81 -7.78
C LYS A 4 -16.63 -12.69 -7.20
N ASN A 5 -16.98 -13.87 -6.68
CA ASN A 5 -16.06 -14.87 -6.10
C ASN A 5 -15.16 -14.35 -4.95
N GLY A 6 -15.69 -13.52 -4.06
CA GLY A 6 -14.95 -13.05 -2.87
C GLY A 6 -13.77 -12.10 -3.15
N LYS A 7 -13.68 -11.54 -4.36
CA LYS A 7 -12.68 -10.54 -4.73
C LYS A 7 -13.37 -9.25 -5.16
N TYR A 8 -12.77 -8.11 -4.80
CA TYR A 8 -13.15 -6.81 -5.34
C TYR A 8 -13.06 -6.84 -6.87
N THR A 9 -14.11 -6.43 -7.58
CA THR A 9 -14.13 -6.30 -9.06
C THR A 9 -13.10 -5.27 -9.54
N ASN A 10 -12.79 -4.27 -8.73
CA ASN A 10 -11.73 -3.30 -8.97
C ASN A 10 -10.91 -3.08 -7.69
N TRP A 11 -10.12 -4.09 -7.33
CA TRP A 11 -9.33 -4.11 -6.09
C TRP A 11 -8.38 -2.91 -5.96
N LYS A 12 -7.81 -2.40 -7.07
CA LYS A 12 -6.95 -1.20 -7.04
C LYS A 12 -7.71 0.05 -6.59
N LYS A 13 -8.95 0.23 -7.03
CA LYS A 13 -9.81 1.36 -6.60
C LYS A 13 -10.35 1.18 -5.19
N GLN A 14 -10.53 -0.06 -4.73
CA GLN A 14 -11.24 -0.37 -3.49
C GLN A 14 -10.32 -0.60 -2.29
N ALA A 15 -9.03 -0.85 -2.56
CA ALA A 15 -7.96 -0.88 -1.57
C ALA A 15 -7.98 0.39 -0.73
N VAL A 16 -7.69 0.24 0.56
CA VAL A 16 -7.58 1.33 1.53
C VAL A 16 -6.22 2.02 1.42
N VAL A 17 -5.16 1.25 1.12
CA VAL A 17 -3.77 1.75 1.12
C VAL A 17 -3.10 1.47 -0.22
N LYS A 18 -2.31 2.45 -0.68
CA LYS A 18 -1.38 2.32 -1.81
C LYS A 18 0.04 2.55 -1.28
N MET A 19 0.93 1.58 -1.47
CA MET A 19 2.32 1.69 -1.07
C MET A 19 3.21 1.72 -2.30
N VAL A 20 4.06 2.74 -2.38
CA VAL A 20 4.93 3.01 -3.53
C VAL A 20 6.37 2.80 -3.10
N VAL A 21 7.11 2.01 -3.87
CA VAL A 21 8.52 1.70 -3.62
C VAL A 21 9.37 2.33 -4.72
N TYR A 22 10.32 3.14 -4.30
CA TYR A 22 11.36 3.69 -5.14
C TYR A 22 12.70 3.04 -4.79
N GLN A 23 13.53 2.79 -5.79
CA GLN A 23 14.91 2.35 -5.65
C GLN A 23 15.76 3.13 -6.64
N ASP A 24 16.92 3.62 -6.20
CA ASP A 24 17.78 4.48 -7.03
C ASP A 24 17.02 5.67 -7.66
N ARG A 25 16.09 6.27 -6.87
CA ARG A 25 15.21 7.38 -7.30
C ARG A 25 14.21 7.03 -8.41
N GLN A 26 14.06 5.76 -8.77
CA GLN A 26 13.11 5.29 -9.76
C GLN A 26 11.97 4.52 -9.10
N LEU A 27 10.75 4.70 -9.60
CA LEU A 27 9.60 3.93 -9.17
C LEU A 27 9.76 2.47 -9.62
N THR A 28 9.92 1.54 -8.67
CA THR A 28 10.09 0.12 -9.00
C THR A 28 8.82 -0.68 -8.79
N ASN A 29 8.07 -0.42 -7.70
CA ASN A 29 6.88 -1.19 -7.38
C ASN A 29 5.75 -0.32 -6.82
N VAL A 30 4.52 -0.74 -7.10
CA VAL A 30 3.31 -0.20 -6.47
C VAL A 30 2.47 -1.35 -5.95
N TYR A 31 2.21 -1.35 -4.64
CA TYR A 31 1.36 -2.31 -3.96
C TYR A 31 0.07 -1.66 -3.51
N TYR A 32 -1.02 -2.44 -3.51
CA TYR A 32 -2.30 -2.03 -2.96
C TYR A 32 -2.70 -3.02 -1.87
N SER A 33 -3.43 -2.58 -0.86
CA SER A 33 -3.95 -3.46 0.17
C SER A 33 -4.94 -4.48 -0.42
N PHE A 34 -4.99 -5.69 0.14
CA PHE A 34 -5.98 -6.70 -0.26
C PHE A 34 -7.19 -6.65 0.67
N TYR A 35 -8.34 -7.06 0.15
CA TYR A 35 -9.62 -7.14 0.87
C TYR A 35 -9.49 -7.72 2.29
N LYS A 36 -8.72 -8.80 2.43
CA LYS A 36 -8.59 -9.49 3.72
C LYS A 36 -7.93 -8.63 4.78
N GLU A 37 -6.91 -7.84 4.42
CA GLU A 37 -6.27 -6.90 5.35
C GLU A 37 -7.20 -5.72 5.63
N ASP A 38 -7.80 -5.16 4.58
CA ASP A 38 -8.77 -4.07 4.73
C ASP A 38 -9.87 -4.44 5.73
N VAL A 39 -10.48 -5.62 5.59
CA VAL A 39 -11.56 -6.04 6.50
C VAL A 39 -11.04 -6.38 7.89
N LYS A 40 -9.89 -7.06 8.00
CA LYS A 40 -9.31 -7.44 9.29
C LYS A 40 -9.07 -6.23 10.19
N TYR A 41 -8.63 -5.12 9.61
CA TYR A 41 -8.31 -3.88 10.33
C TYR A 41 -9.41 -2.82 10.19
N ASN A 42 -10.64 -3.23 9.88
CA ASN A 42 -11.80 -2.34 9.73
C ASN A 42 -11.53 -1.11 8.82
N ARG A 43 -10.74 -1.32 7.78
CA ARG A 43 -10.30 -0.31 6.80
C ARG A 43 -9.53 0.87 7.40
N ASP A 44 -8.93 0.70 8.58
CA ASP A 44 -8.02 1.69 9.14
C ASP A 44 -6.73 1.78 8.30
N PRO A 45 -6.41 2.93 7.67
CA PRO A 45 -5.28 3.02 6.77
C PRO A 45 -3.92 2.77 7.45
N LEU A 46 -3.76 3.18 8.70
CA LEU A 46 -2.50 3.03 9.43
C LEU A 46 -2.22 1.56 9.71
N GLU A 47 -3.16 0.86 10.34
CA GLU A 47 -3.04 -0.57 10.65
C GLU A 47 -2.89 -1.43 9.39
N VAL A 48 -3.67 -1.14 8.34
CA VAL A 48 -3.56 -1.83 7.04
C VAL A 48 -2.17 -1.61 6.44
N SER A 49 -1.65 -0.38 6.48
CA SER A 49 -0.33 -0.07 5.91
C SER A 49 0.81 -0.81 6.62
N TYR A 50 0.75 -0.96 7.96
CA TYR A 50 1.72 -1.75 8.70
C TYR A 50 1.65 -3.24 8.36
N ALA A 51 0.45 -3.80 8.27
CA ALA A 51 0.26 -5.20 7.86
C ALA A 51 0.77 -5.46 6.43
N MET A 52 0.59 -4.50 5.52
CA MET A 52 1.17 -4.56 4.18
C MET A 52 2.70 -4.51 4.21
N TRP A 53 3.26 -3.61 5.00
CA TRP A 53 4.72 -3.42 5.08
C TRP A 53 5.43 -4.72 5.46
N SER A 54 4.96 -5.39 6.52
CA SER A 54 5.56 -6.67 6.96
C SER A 54 5.55 -7.77 5.89
N ARG A 55 4.64 -7.70 4.91
CA ARG A 55 4.63 -8.61 3.76
C ARG A 55 5.55 -8.17 2.63
N ILE A 56 5.59 -6.88 2.36
CA ILE A 56 6.43 -6.31 1.30
C ILE A 56 7.91 -6.53 1.64
N GLN A 57 8.31 -6.35 2.90
CA GLN A 57 9.68 -6.64 3.37
C GLN A 57 10.14 -8.08 3.08
N LYS A 58 9.22 -9.04 2.94
CA LYS A 58 9.55 -10.44 2.59
C LYS A 58 9.66 -10.68 1.09
N LYS A 59 9.23 -9.72 0.26
CA LYS A 59 9.13 -9.83 -1.21
C LYS A 59 10.15 -8.97 -1.95
N ILE A 60 10.64 -7.91 -1.32
CA ILE A 60 11.63 -7.01 -1.91
C ILE A 60 12.90 -7.03 -1.07
N GLN A 61 14.04 -6.96 -1.75
CA GLN A 61 15.30 -6.68 -1.07
C GLN A 61 15.37 -5.19 -0.78
N LEU A 62 15.36 -4.82 0.50
CA LEU A 62 15.59 -3.45 0.92
C LEU A 62 17.08 -3.12 0.81
N THR A 63 17.38 -1.95 0.26
CA THR A 63 18.72 -1.37 0.19
C THR A 63 18.69 0.01 0.80
N ASP A 64 19.86 0.59 1.07
CA ASP A 64 19.95 1.95 1.63
C ASP A 64 19.34 3.02 0.70
N LYS A 65 19.18 2.69 -0.58
CA LYS A 65 18.58 3.55 -1.60
C LYS A 65 17.08 3.32 -1.79
N THR A 66 16.50 2.39 -1.03
CA THR A 66 15.08 2.06 -1.11
C THR A 66 14.26 3.08 -0.30
N HIS A 67 13.31 3.72 -0.97
CA HIS A 67 12.34 4.61 -0.35
C HIS A 67 10.95 4.02 -0.52
N VAL A 68 10.17 4.01 0.55
CA VAL A 68 8.81 3.47 0.56
C VAL A 68 7.88 4.51 1.12
N ILE A 69 6.79 4.79 0.42
CA ILE A 69 5.78 5.76 0.87
C ILE A 69 4.42 5.07 0.85
N ALA A 70 3.72 5.12 1.99
CA ALA A 70 2.36 4.63 2.13
C ALA A 70 1.38 5.81 2.02
N PHE A 71 0.34 5.65 1.21
CA PHE A 71 -0.73 6.63 1.00
C PHE A 71 -2.08 6.03 1.35
N VAL A 72 -3.00 6.87 1.81
CA VAL A 72 -4.43 6.55 1.76
C VAL A 72 -4.81 6.48 0.27
N ASN A 73 -5.36 5.35 -0.15
CA ASN A 73 -5.74 5.14 -1.54
C ASN A 73 -7.07 5.85 -1.81
N GLY A 74 -7.03 6.91 -2.61
CA GLY A 74 -8.20 7.71 -2.98
C GLY A 74 -8.01 8.43 -4.30
N GLU A 75 -9.13 8.90 -4.87
CA GLU A 75 -9.16 9.68 -6.12
C GLU A 75 -8.87 11.18 -5.90
N VAL A 76 -8.61 11.61 -4.66
CA VAL A 76 -8.33 13.01 -4.31
C VAL A 76 -6.83 13.29 -4.37
N TYR A 77 -6.47 14.44 -4.93
CA TYR A 77 -5.10 14.96 -4.98
C TYR A 77 -5.02 16.29 -4.21
N PRO A 78 -3.99 16.51 -3.37
CA PRO A 78 -2.88 15.60 -3.08
C PRO A 78 -3.33 14.37 -2.28
N GLN A 79 -2.67 13.23 -2.52
CA GLN A 79 -2.93 12.02 -1.74
C GLN A 79 -2.35 12.16 -0.34
N GLU A 80 -3.13 11.78 0.67
CA GLU A 80 -2.70 11.78 2.07
C GLU A 80 -1.60 10.73 2.29
N VAL A 81 -0.46 11.17 2.83
CA VAL A 81 0.66 10.30 3.20
C VAL A 81 0.40 9.76 4.60
N ILE A 82 0.43 8.44 4.74
CA ILE A 82 0.31 7.76 6.03
C ILE A 82 1.68 7.77 6.74
N TRP A 83 2.71 7.26 6.06
CA TRP A 83 4.10 7.28 6.52
C TRP A 83 5.06 7.02 5.36
N ARG A 84 6.37 7.19 5.63
CA ARG A 84 7.45 6.91 4.69
C ARG A 84 8.66 6.27 5.40
N VAL A 85 9.42 5.48 4.65
CA VAL A 85 10.69 4.87 5.05
C VAL A 85 11.74 5.18 3.98
N GLY A 86 12.95 5.55 4.38
CA GLY A 86 14.08 5.89 3.49
C GLY A 86 14.99 6.93 4.15
N CYS A 87 16.30 6.87 3.89
CA CYS A 87 17.27 7.86 4.37
C CYS A 87 17.35 9.03 3.39
N ASN A 88 17.30 10.27 3.94
CA ASN A 88 17.50 11.52 3.18
C ASN A 88 18.84 11.52 2.43
#